data_AF-A0A2A7AD93-F1
#
_entry.id   AF-A0A2A7AD93-F1
#
_cell.length_a   1.000
_cell.length_b   1.000
_cell.length_c   1.000
_cell.angle_alpha   90.00
_cell.angle_beta   90.00
_cell.angle_gamma   90.00
#
_symmetry.space_group_name_H-M   'P 1'
#
loop_
_entity.id
_entity.type
_entity.pdbx_description
1 polymer ?
#
loop_
_entity_poly.entity_id
_entity_poly.type
_entity_poly.pdbx_seq_one_letter_code
_entity_poly.pdbx_strand_id
1 'polypeptide(L)'
;MDGKPRDTLQYKPDLECKKVLKKIDMARKSKNLSIHRLAEKAGIASSTLNEMLHGKTAPQLYTLYKICNAMGIPISEFLEDTRVDVNDIEIDFLTKYRCLPEWKREMLNEYLEMLIQYKREE
;
A
#
# COMPACT_ATOMS: atom_id res chain seq x y z
N MET A 1 -13.44 -19.79 31.18
CA MET A 1 -12.37 -18.95 30.60
C MET A 1 -12.45 -19.13 29.10
N ASP A 2 -13.40 -18.43 28.47
CA ASP A 2 -13.64 -18.50 27.04
C ASP A 2 -12.66 -17.57 26.33
N GLY A 3 -11.52 -18.12 25.93
CA GLY A 3 -10.59 -17.45 25.04
C GLY A 3 -11.25 -17.28 23.68
N LYS A 4 -11.80 -16.09 23.40
CA LYS A 4 -12.19 -15.71 22.05
C LYS A 4 -11.01 -15.99 21.11
N PRO A 5 -11.24 -16.61 19.94
CA PRO A 5 -10.19 -16.79 18.95
C PRO A 5 -9.66 -15.40 18.58
N ARG A 6 -8.35 -15.20 18.77
CA ARG A 6 -7.66 -14.06 18.16
C ARG A 6 -7.98 -14.12 16.68
N ASP A 7 -8.60 -13.08 16.16
CA ASP A 7 -8.78 -12.88 14.74
C ASP A 7 -7.37 -12.80 14.12
N THR A 8 -6.81 -13.95 13.75
CA THR A 8 -5.48 -14.04 13.17
C THR A 8 -5.58 -13.48 11.77
N LEU A 9 -5.27 -12.18 11.65
CA LEU A 9 -4.95 -11.54 10.39
C LEU A 9 -3.76 -12.31 9.77
N GLN A 10 -4.06 -13.34 8.98
CA GLN A 10 -3.04 -14.19 8.39
C GLN A 10 -2.37 -13.39 7.27
N TYR A 11 -1.14 -12.94 7.52
CA TYR A 11 -0.32 -12.31 6.50
C TYR A 11 -0.10 -13.29 5.34
N LYS A 12 -0.26 -12.81 4.09
CA LYS A 12 -0.13 -13.61 2.86
C LYS A 12 1.10 -13.15 2.07
N PRO A 13 2.32 -13.63 2.38
CA PRO A 13 3.57 -13.13 1.80
C PRO A 13 3.57 -13.16 0.28
N ASP A 14 3.08 -14.24 -0.33
CA ASP A 14 3.09 -14.40 -1.79
C ASP A 14 2.18 -13.38 -2.49
N LEU A 15 1.04 -13.04 -1.87
CA LEU A 15 0.13 -12.03 -2.39
C LEU A 15 0.75 -10.64 -2.32
N GLU A 16 1.35 -10.29 -1.19
CA GLU A 16 2.00 -9.00 -0.99
C GLU A 16 3.22 -8.84 -1.92
N CYS A 17 4.03 -9.88 -2.05
CA CYS A 17 5.14 -9.93 -3.01
C CYS A 17 4.66 -9.69 -4.45
N LYS A 18 3.57 -10.35 -4.86
CA LYS A 18 2.97 -10.16 -6.18
C LYS A 18 2.47 -8.73 -6.40
N LYS A 19 1.86 -8.09 -5.40
CA LYS A 19 1.44 -6.68 -5.47
C LYS A 19 2.63 -5.75 -5.67
N VAL A 20 3.67 -5.91 -4.85
CA VAL A 20 4.91 -5.12 -4.93
C VAL A 20 5.54 -5.24 -6.32
N LEU A 21 5.70 -6.46 -6.83
CA LEU A 21 6.28 -6.71 -8.16
C LEU A 21 5.44 -6.09 -9.28
N LYS A 22 4.10 -6.10 -9.16
CA LYS A 22 3.20 -5.44 -10.10
C LYS A 22 3.38 -3.92 -10.09
N LYS A 23 3.53 -3.29 -8.91
CA LYS A 23 3.79 -1.85 -8.81
C LYS A 23 5.15 -1.47 -9.39
N ILE A 24 6.18 -2.29 -9.16
CA ILE A 24 7.50 -2.13 -9.80
C ILE A 24 7.37 -2.19 -11.33
N ASP A 25 6.59 -3.16 -11.85
CA ASP A 25 6.33 -3.30 -13.29
C ASP A 25 5.66 -2.06 -13.89
N MET A 26 4.70 -1.47 -13.17
CA MET A 26 4.04 -0.24 -13.57
C MET A 26 4.99 0.96 -13.52
N ALA A 27 5.75 1.11 -12.44
CA ALA A 27 6.67 2.23 -12.26
C ALA A 27 7.85 2.19 -13.25
N ARG A 28 8.34 1.01 -13.65
CA ARG A 28 9.36 0.93 -14.71
C ARG A 28 8.79 1.38 -16.06
N LYS A 29 7.54 1.01 -16.36
CA LYS A 29 6.86 1.35 -17.62
C LYS A 29 6.60 2.85 -17.70
N SER A 30 6.14 3.48 -16.63
CA SER A 30 5.93 4.95 -16.58
C SER A 30 7.24 5.73 -16.76
N LYS A 31 8.38 5.16 -16.35
CA LYS A 31 9.73 5.71 -16.58
C LYS A 31 10.37 5.28 -17.90
N ASN A 32 9.65 4.60 -18.80
CA ASN A 32 10.17 4.06 -20.06
C ASN A 32 11.43 3.17 -19.87
N LEU A 33 11.50 2.43 -18.76
CA LEU A 33 12.57 1.48 -18.47
C LEU A 33 12.20 0.08 -18.96
N SER A 34 13.00 -0.44 -19.87
CA SER A 34 12.96 -1.86 -20.24
C SER A 34 13.40 -2.74 -19.08
N ILE A 35 12.98 -4.01 -19.07
CA ILE A 35 13.42 -5.00 -18.08
C ILE A 35 14.95 -5.08 -18.08
N HIS A 36 15.56 -5.15 -19.27
CA HIS A 36 17.02 -5.19 -19.41
C HIS A 36 17.72 -4.00 -18.75
N ARG A 37 17.26 -2.77 -19.06
CA ARG A 37 17.89 -1.55 -18.54
C ARG A 37 17.73 -1.42 -17.03
N LEU A 38 16.59 -1.86 -16.49
CA LEU A 38 16.36 -1.87 -15.05
C LEU A 38 17.25 -2.91 -14.35
N ALA A 39 17.34 -4.12 -14.91
CA ALA A 39 18.18 -5.19 -14.39
C ALA A 39 19.66 -4.80 -14.37
N GLU A 40 20.14 -4.22 -15.46
CA GLU A 40 21.50 -3.68 -15.58
C GLU A 40 21.80 -2.63 -14.51
N LYS A 41 20.95 -1.61 -14.37
CA LYS A 41 21.09 -0.58 -13.33
C LYS A 41 21.04 -1.15 -11.91
N ALA A 42 20.21 -2.17 -11.70
CA ALA A 42 20.09 -2.86 -10.43
C ALA A 42 21.23 -3.87 -10.20
N GLY A 43 22.12 -4.10 -11.17
CA GLY A 43 23.20 -5.09 -11.06
C GLY A 43 22.67 -6.51 -10.81
N ILE A 44 21.65 -6.92 -11.55
CA ILE A 44 21.07 -8.28 -11.56
C ILE A 44 20.89 -8.76 -13.00
N ALA A 45 20.74 -10.07 -13.22
CA ALA A 45 20.50 -10.60 -14.56
C ALA A 45 19.09 -10.24 -15.07
N SER A 46 18.99 -9.92 -16.36
CA SER A 46 17.70 -9.61 -17.02
C SER A 46 16.70 -10.76 -16.93
N SER A 47 17.18 -12.01 -17.01
CA SER A 47 16.36 -13.22 -16.82
C SER A 47 15.76 -13.28 -15.41
N THR A 48 16.57 -13.01 -14.39
CA THR A 48 16.14 -12.99 -12.98
C THR A 48 15.05 -11.94 -12.74
N LEU A 49 15.22 -10.72 -13.23
CA LEU A 49 14.18 -9.69 -13.10
C LEU A 49 12.91 -10.10 -13.86
N ASN A 50 13.06 -10.69 -15.05
CA ASN A 50 11.92 -11.17 -15.83
C ASN A 50 11.14 -12.26 -15.10
N GLU A 51 11.82 -13.25 -14.51
CA GLU A 51 11.19 -14.32 -13.72
C GLU A 51 10.47 -13.77 -12.49
N MET A 52 11.06 -12.79 -11.80
CA MET A 52 10.42 -12.11 -10.67
C MET A 52 9.14 -11.40 -11.08
N LEU A 53 9.17 -10.56 -12.12
CA LEU A 53 7.99 -9.81 -12.57
C LEU A 53 6.84 -10.72 -13.05
N HIS A 54 7.15 -11.92 -13.53
CA HIS A 54 6.16 -12.92 -13.94
C HIS A 54 5.77 -13.89 -12.81
N GLY A 55 6.25 -13.66 -11.58
CA GLY A 55 5.87 -14.44 -10.40
C GLY A 55 6.46 -15.86 -10.35
N LYS A 56 7.51 -16.15 -11.14
CA LYS A 56 8.20 -17.44 -11.10
C LYS A 56 9.16 -17.56 -9.91
N THR A 57 9.66 -16.43 -9.41
CA THR A 57 10.62 -16.39 -8.31
C THR A 57 10.36 -15.17 -7.43
N ALA A 58 10.36 -15.35 -6.11
CA ALA A 58 10.25 -14.25 -5.18
C ALA A 58 11.61 -13.56 -4.99
N PRO A 59 11.70 -12.22 -5.08
CA PRO A 59 12.92 -11.50 -4.73
C PRO A 59 13.22 -11.59 -3.24
N GLN A 60 14.50 -11.67 -2.89
CA GLN A 60 14.95 -11.33 -1.55
C GLN A 60 14.80 -9.83 -1.32
N LEU A 61 14.61 -9.43 -0.06
CA LEU A 61 14.46 -8.01 0.31
C LEU A 61 15.63 -7.15 -0.19
N TYR A 62 16.86 -7.66 -0.12
CA TYR A 62 18.05 -6.96 -0.64
C TYR A 62 17.97 -6.72 -2.16
N THR A 63 17.53 -7.72 -2.93
CA THR A 63 17.32 -7.58 -4.38
C THR A 63 16.25 -6.53 -4.68
N LEU A 64 15.20 -6.48 -3.87
CA LEU A 64 14.13 -5.48 -3.99
C LEU A 64 14.68 -4.07 -3.78
N TYR A 65 15.54 -3.87 -2.76
CA TYR A 65 16.22 -2.58 -2.55
C TYR A 65 17.11 -2.17 -3.73
N LYS A 66 17.84 -3.12 -4.34
CA LYS A 66 18.64 -2.83 -5.54
C LYS A 66 17.77 -2.34 -6.71
N ILE A 67 16.62 -2.96 -6.92
CA ILE A 67 15.64 -2.54 -7.95
C ILE A 67 15.09 -1.14 -7.65
N CYS A 68 14.71 -0.89 -6.40
CA CYS A 68 14.22 0.40 -5.92
C CYS A 68 15.26 1.51 -6.15
N ASN A 69 16.52 1.28 -5.77
CA ASN A 69 17.63 2.22 -5.98
C ASN A 69 17.88 2.50 -7.47
N ALA A 70 17.82 1.48 -8.33
CA ALA A 70 17.97 1.64 -9.77
C ALA A 70 16.90 2.56 -10.41
N MET A 71 15.73 2.64 -9.77
CA MET A 71 14.61 3.49 -10.17
C MET A 71 14.60 4.85 -9.47
N GLY A 72 15.39 5.03 -8.41
CA GLY A 72 15.36 6.20 -7.53
C GLY A 72 14.03 6.35 -6.80
N ILE A 73 13.41 5.24 -6.37
CA ILE A 73 12.13 5.22 -5.65
C ILE A 73 12.32 4.39 -4.37
N PRO A 74 11.95 4.89 -3.18
CA PRO A 74 12.08 4.11 -1.95
C PRO A 74 11.10 2.92 -1.92
N ILE A 75 11.46 1.85 -1.21
CA ILE A 75 10.63 0.64 -1.13
C ILE A 75 9.24 0.91 -0.55
N SER A 76 9.11 1.91 0.31
CA SER A 76 7.85 2.32 0.95
C SER A 76 6.76 2.59 -0.06
N GLU A 77 7.08 3.23 -1.19
CA GLU A 77 6.13 3.54 -2.28
C GLU A 77 5.50 2.27 -2.90
N PHE A 78 6.20 1.14 -2.83
CA PHE A 78 5.69 -0.13 -3.32
C PHE A 78 4.99 -0.95 -2.24
N LEU A 79 5.35 -0.73 -0.97
CA LEU A 79 4.74 -1.37 0.19
C LEU A 79 3.46 -0.68 0.66
N GLU A 80 3.32 0.61 0.37
CA GLU A 80 2.09 1.36 0.56
C GLU A 80 1.02 0.73 -0.31
N ASP A 81 0.22 -0.15 0.31
CA ASP A 81 -1.07 -0.48 -0.24
C ASP A 81 -1.79 0.86 -0.39
N THR A 82 -1.98 1.31 -1.64
CA THR A 82 -2.98 2.31 -2.00
C THR A 82 -4.37 1.68 -1.79
N ARG A 83 -4.56 1.01 -0.67
CA ARG A 83 -5.80 0.94 0.04
C ARG A 83 -5.99 2.35 0.59
N VAL A 84 -6.59 3.20 -0.23
CA VAL A 84 -7.74 3.85 0.37
C VAL A 84 -8.77 2.71 0.46
N ASP A 85 -8.66 1.88 1.52
CA ASP A 85 -9.76 1.00 1.98
C ASP A 85 -10.80 1.96 2.60
N VAL A 86 -11.20 2.97 1.84
CA VAL A 86 -12.42 3.69 2.13
C VAL A 86 -13.48 2.67 1.82
N ASN A 87 -13.99 2.05 2.87
CA ASN A 87 -15.32 1.46 2.83
C ASN A 87 -16.24 2.48 2.14
N ASP A 88 -17.21 2.03 1.34
CA ASP A 88 -18.14 2.93 0.63
C ASP A 88 -18.75 3.98 1.59
N ILE A 89 -18.88 3.62 2.88
CA ILE A 89 -19.27 4.50 3.98
C ILE A 89 -18.30 5.68 4.20
N GLU A 90 -16.98 5.45 4.19
CA GLU A 90 -15.97 6.48 4.38
C GLU A 90 -15.86 7.40 3.15
N ILE A 91 -16.02 6.88 1.93
CA ILE A 91 -16.12 7.69 0.69
C ILE A 91 -17.38 8.58 0.73
N ASP A 92 -18.52 8.02 1.11
CA ASP A 92 -19.78 8.77 1.23
C ASP A 92 -19.67 9.86 2.30
N PHE A 93 -19.08 9.55 3.45
CA PHE A 93 -18.81 10.53 4.50
C PHE A 93 -17.91 11.67 4.01
N LEU A 94 -16.79 11.35 3.35
CA LEU A 94 -15.84 12.35 2.85
C LEU A 94 -16.48 13.23 1.76
N THR A 95 -17.33 12.66 0.92
CA THR A 95 -18.06 13.39 -0.12
C THR A 95 -19.05 14.37 0.51
N LYS A 96 -19.83 13.94 1.50
CA LYS A 96 -20.75 14.81 2.25
C LYS A 96 -20.01 15.91 3.00
N TYR A 97 -18.90 15.57 3.67
CA TYR A 97 -18.05 16.52 4.39
C TYR A 97 -17.55 17.66 3.49
N ARG A 98 -17.09 17.33 2.28
CA ARG A 98 -16.59 18.32 1.31
C ARG A 98 -17.68 19.29 0.83
N CYS A 99 -18.94 18.88 0.83
CA CYS A 99 -20.08 19.73 0.47
C CYS A 99 -20.56 20.65 1.61
N LEU A 100 -20.01 20.53 2.83
CA LEU A 100 -20.40 21.37 3.96
C LEU A 100 -19.75 22.77 3.91
N PRO A 101 -20.48 23.84 4.24
CA PRO A 101 -19.92 25.14 4.58
C PRO A 101 -18.99 25.06 5.80
N GLU A 102 -18.06 26.00 5.91
CA GLU A 102 -17.02 26.03 6.95
C GLU A 102 -17.56 25.86 8.36
N TRP A 103 -18.55 26.66 8.76
CA TRP A 103 -19.17 26.58 10.08
C TRP A 103 -19.83 25.22 10.39
N LYS A 104 -20.33 24.48 9.39
CA LYS A 104 -20.87 23.13 9.60
C LYS A 104 -19.76 22.09 9.76
N ARG A 105 -18.59 22.32 9.16
CA ARG A 105 -17.42 21.46 9.38
C ARG A 105 -16.86 21.64 10.78
N GLU A 106 -16.85 22.87 11.30
CA GLU A 106 -16.47 23.18 12.68
C GLU A 106 -17.38 22.45 13.67
N MET A 107 -18.70 22.58 13.53
CA MET A 107 -19.66 21.85 14.37
C MET A 107 -19.49 20.32 14.32
N LEU A 108 -19.19 19.78 13.14
CA LEU A 108 -18.95 18.36 12.98
C LEU A 108 -17.66 17.91 13.67
N ASN A 109 -16.60 18.71 13.61
CA ASN A 109 -15.35 18.43 14.31
C ASN A 109 -15.55 18.42 15.83
N GLU A 110 -16.26 19.40 16.38
CA GLU A 110 -16.60 19.43 17.81
C GLU A 110 -17.38 18.17 18.23
N TYR A 111 -18.35 17.76 17.41
CA TYR A 111 -19.12 16.55 17.68
C TYR A 111 -18.26 15.27 17.63
N LEU A 112 -17.35 15.17 16.67
CA LEU A 112 -16.41 14.04 16.59
C LEU A 112 -15.49 13.99 17.80
N GLU A 113 -14.97 15.13 18.25
CA GLU A 113 -14.14 15.22 19.46
C GLU A 113 -14.90 14.75 20.71
N MET A 114 -16.16 15.18 20.85
CA MET A 114 -17.04 14.71 21.93
C MET A 114 -17.22 13.18 21.89
N LEU A 115 -17.48 12.61 20.71
CA LEU A 115 -17.67 11.16 20.55
C LEU A 115 -16.40 10.37 20.86
N ILE A 116 -15.22 10.89 20.51
CA ILE A 116 -13.93 10.25 20.83
C ILE A 116 -13.69 10.21 22.34
N GLN A 117 -14.10 11.26 23.06
CA GLN A 117 -13.94 11.35 24.52
C GLN A 117 -15.03 10.58 25.28
N TYR A 118 -16.14 10.23 24.62
CA TYR A 118 -17.24 9.51 25.23
C TYR A 118 -16.81 8.06 25.57
N LYS A 119 -16.63 7.79 26.87
CA LYS A 119 -16.50 6.43 27.40
C LYS A 119 -17.87 5.95 27.84
N ARG A 120 -18.36 4.91 27.19
CA ARG A 120 -19.57 4.22 27.63
C ARG A 120 -19.17 3.31 28.80
N GLU A 121 -19.72 3.57 29.98
CA GLU A 121 -19.64 2.62 31.10
C GLU A 121 -20.46 1.38 30.70
N GLU A 122 -19.82 0.20 30.71
CA GLU A 122 -20.49 -1.10 30.68
C GLU A 122 -20.87 -1.54 32.10
#